data_AF-A0A0F9U1C3-F1
#
_entry.id   AF-A0A0F9U1C3-F1
#
_cell.length_a   1.000
_cell.length_b   1.000
_cell.length_c   1.000
_cell.angle_alpha   90.00
_cell.angle_beta   90.00
_cell.angle_gamma   90.00
#
_symmetry.space_group_name_H-M   'P 1'
#
loop_
_entity.id
_entity.type
_entity.pdbx_description
1 polymer ?
#
loop_
_entity_poly.entity_id
_entity_poly.type
_entity_poly.pdbx_seq_one_letter_code
_entity_poly.pdbx_strand_id
1 'polypeptide(L)'
;MIVGLPAPVTSQIREDVKLQLLQKQYFETRPKLGPEVVPVVYQPIFETERGWLRAIFVAPGENHLIFIDEIAPIKAWDEYYRAHRIQSLGRAADIESIEISDNKVYFRWSYSFANLYETSFHFDGKQDWTGILYSSTWNHMLNTRPQVPILLRGGYRRMEPEIYYGDRDAAEEYAKRL
;
A
#
# COMPACT_ATOMS: atom_id res chain seq x y z
N MET A 1 -18.44 26.31 -3.48
CA MET A 1 -17.09 26.69 -3.92
C MET A 1 -16.11 25.91 -3.06
N ILE A 2 -15.41 24.91 -3.62
CA ILE A 2 -14.29 24.30 -2.89
C ILE A 2 -13.19 25.36 -2.90
N VAL A 3 -12.94 25.96 -1.73
CA VAL A 3 -11.69 26.69 -1.51
C VAL A 3 -10.57 25.67 -1.76
N GLY A 4 -9.77 25.90 -2.80
CA GLY A 4 -8.74 24.94 -3.22
C GLY A 4 -7.83 24.57 -2.05
N LEU A 5 -7.41 23.30 -1.99
CA LEU A 5 -6.41 22.88 -1.01
C LEU A 5 -5.14 23.74 -1.13
N PRO A 6 -4.44 24.03 -0.01
CA PRO A 6 -3.19 24.79 -0.05
C PRO A 6 -2.17 24.16 -1.01
N ALA A 7 -1.36 24.99 -1.66
CA ALA A 7 -0.32 24.54 -2.60
C ALA A 7 0.61 23.44 -2.02
N PRO A 8 1.06 23.50 -0.74
CA PRO A 8 1.85 22.43 -0.15
C PRO A 8 1.13 21.07 -0.13
N VAL A 9 -0.16 21.05 0.19
CA VAL A 9 -0.97 19.82 0.26
C VAL A 9 -1.11 19.21 -1.14
N THR A 10 -1.46 20.02 -2.13
CA THR A 10 -1.57 19.53 -3.52
C THR A 10 -0.23 19.07 -4.10
N SER A 11 0.88 19.68 -3.68
CA SER A 11 2.23 19.27 -4.10
C SER A 11 2.62 17.93 -3.48
N GLN A 12 2.31 17.70 -2.20
CA GLN A 12 2.53 16.42 -1.54
C GLN A 12 1.73 15.29 -2.22
N ILE A 13 0.44 15.52 -2.50
CA ILE A 13 -0.42 14.56 -3.20
C ILE A 13 0.16 14.14 -4.56
N ARG A 14 0.69 15.10 -5.33
CA ARG A 14 1.32 14.80 -6.63
C ARG A 14 2.57 13.94 -6.46
N GLU A 15 3.36 14.20 -5.43
CA GLU A 15 4.54 13.38 -5.14
C GLU A 15 4.13 11.97 -4.73
N ASP A 16 3.11 11.81 -3.88
CA ASP A 16 2.60 10.48 -3.47
C ASP A 16 2.13 9.66 -4.69
N VAL A 17 1.36 10.26 -5.61
CA VAL A 17 0.96 9.60 -6.88
C VAL A 17 2.16 9.26 -7.75
N LYS A 18 3.15 10.15 -7.82
CA LYS A 18 4.39 9.91 -8.59
C LYS A 18 5.18 8.73 -8.01
N LEU A 19 5.20 8.56 -6.69
CA LEU A 19 5.84 7.40 -6.05
C LEU A 19 5.08 6.10 -6.36
N GLN A 20 3.75 6.11 -6.41
CA GLN A 20 2.98 4.94 -6.87
C GLN A 20 3.31 4.58 -8.33
N LEU A 21 3.47 5.57 -9.21
CA LEU A 21 3.89 5.34 -10.61
C LEU A 21 5.30 4.76 -10.70
N LEU A 22 6.24 5.26 -9.88
CA LEU A 22 7.60 4.73 -9.83
C LEU A 22 7.66 3.31 -9.28
N GLN A 23 6.87 3.01 -8.24
CA GLN A 23 6.73 1.65 -7.71
C GLN A 23 6.20 0.72 -8.80
N LYS A 24 5.12 1.11 -9.50
CA LYS A 24 4.57 0.36 -10.64
C LYS A 24 5.66 0.06 -11.68
N GLN A 25 6.35 1.10 -12.18
CA GLN A 25 7.41 0.94 -13.18
C GLN A 25 8.55 0.03 -12.71
N TYR A 26 8.94 0.14 -11.44
CA TYR A 26 9.96 -0.72 -10.85
C TYR A 26 9.55 -2.20 -10.91
N PHE A 27 8.32 -2.51 -10.49
CA PHE A 27 7.84 -3.88 -10.49
C PHE A 27 7.56 -4.39 -11.91
N GLU A 28 7.10 -3.58 -12.86
CA GLU A 28 6.96 -3.99 -14.27
C GLU A 28 8.29 -4.39 -14.92
N THR A 29 9.38 -3.71 -14.55
CA THR A 29 10.67 -3.85 -15.25
C THR A 29 11.67 -4.77 -14.56
N ARG A 30 11.48 -5.07 -13.27
CA ARG A 30 12.39 -5.99 -12.55
C ARG A 30 12.24 -7.44 -13.03
N PRO A 31 13.31 -8.25 -12.95
CA PRO A 31 13.21 -9.69 -13.14
C PRO A 31 12.29 -10.35 -12.11
N LYS A 32 11.44 -11.28 -12.57
CA LYS A 32 10.54 -12.09 -11.74
C LYS A 32 11.30 -13.30 -11.21
N LEU A 33 12.02 -13.09 -10.12
CA LEU A 33 12.90 -14.09 -9.51
C LEU A 33 12.65 -14.15 -8.01
N GLY A 34 12.58 -15.37 -7.48
CA GLY A 34 12.38 -15.61 -6.05
C GLY A 34 11.19 -16.52 -5.79
N PRO A 35 10.81 -16.68 -4.52
CA PRO A 35 9.72 -17.57 -4.14
C PRO A 35 8.35 -16.92 -4.41
N GLU A 36 7.37 -17.75 -4.75
CA GLU A 36 5.94 -17.38 -4.77
C GLU A 36 5.34 -17.72 -3.40
N VAL A 37 5.18 -16.72 -2.54
CA VAL A 37 4.74 -16.91 -1.16
C VAL A 37 3.58 -15.98 -0.82
N VAL A 38 2.53 -16.56 -0.22
CA VAL A 38 1.38 -15.79 0.27
C VAL A 38 1.69 -15.26 1.68
N PRO A 39 1.72 -13.93 1.90
CA PRO A 39 1.87 -13.37 3.24
C PRO A 39 0.58 -13.53 4.04
N VAL A 40 0.72 -13.67 5.35
CA VAL A 40 -0.36 -13.30 6.27
C VAL A 40 -0.33 -11.79 6.46
N VAL A 41 -1.45 -11.11 6.23
CA VAL A 41 -1.52 -9.65 6.36
C VAL A 41 -2.42 -9.25 7.52
N TYR A 42 -1.95 -8.28 8.29
CA TYR A 42 -2.66 -7.65 9.39
C TYR A 42 -2.93 -6.18 9.09
N GLN A 43 -4.16 -5.73 9.31
CA GLN A 43 -4.55 -4.32 9.21
C GLN A 43 -5.01 -3.78 10.58
N PRO A 44 -4.89 -2.48 10.85
CA PRO A 44 -5.40 -1.90 12.10
C PRO A 44 -6.90 -2.13 12.24
N ILE A 45 -7.37 -2.46 13.44
CA ILE A 45 -8.80 -2.75 13.69
C ILE A 45 -9.68 -1.53 13.36
N PHE A 46 -9.15 -0.32 13.55
CA PHE A 46 -9.85 0.93 13.28
C PHE A 46 -9.83 1.35 11.80
N GLU A 47 -9.14 0.63 10.90
CA GLU A 47 -9.21 0.89 9.47
C GLU A 47 -10.62 0.54 8.95
N THR A 48 -11.21 1.46 8.20
CA THR A 48 -12.59 1.37 7.69
C THR A 48 -12.70 0.36 6.56
N GLU A 49 -13.91 -0.15 6.28
CA GLU A 49 -14.13 -1.13 5.21
C GLU A 49 -13.66 -0.64 3.83
N ARG A 50 -13.69 0.67 3.60
CA ARG A 50 -13.21 1.27 2.36
C ARG A 50 -11.68 1.16 2.19
N GLY A 51 -10.91 0.99 3.26
CA GLY A 51 -9.45 0.81 3.23
C GLY A 51 -9.02 -0.65 3.39
N TRP A 52 -9.94 -1.60 3.29
CA TRP A 52 -9.60 -3.00 3.54
C TRP A 52 -8.73 -3.59 2.43
N LEU A 53 -7.82 -4.46 2.82
CA LEU A 53 -7.12 -5.35 1.90
C LEU A 53 -8.15 -6.28 1.25
N ARG A 54 -8.21 -6.23 -0.08
CA ARG A 54 -9.14 -7.01 -0.90
C ARG A 54 -8.48 -8.25 -1.48
N ALA A 55 -7.30 -8.09 -2.08
CA ALA A 55 -6.64 -9.16 -2.82
C ALA A 55 -5.12 -9.09 -2.65
N ILE A 56 -4.46 -10.22 -2.87
CA ILE A 56 -3.00 -10.33 -3.02
C ILE A 56 -2.71 -11.02 -4.34
N PHE A 57 -1.91 -10.37 -5.17
CA PHE A 57 -1.31 -10.94 -6.37
C PHE A 57 0.10 -11.41 -6.05
N VAL A 58 0.37 -12.68 -6.34
CA VAL A 58 1.65 -13.35 -6.06
C VAL A 58 2.35 -13.65 -7.38
N ALA A 59 3.60 -13.24 -7.49
CA ALA A 59 4.49 -13.59 -8.58
C ALA A 59 5.88 -13.94 -8.03
N PRO A 60 6.79 -14.53 -8.83
CA PRO A 60 8.10 -14.94 -8.34
C PRO A 60 8.90 -13.79 -7.72
N GLY A 61 9.08 -13.86 -6.38
CA GLY A 61 9.83 -12.88 -5.58
C GLY A 61 9.14 -11.53 -5.39
N GLU A 62 7.84 -11.42 -5.65
CA GLU A 62 7.09 -10.19 -5.43
C GLU A 62 5.63 -10.47 -5.06
N ASN A 63 5.05 -9.59 -4.25
CA ASN A 63 3.63 -9.60 -3.96
C ASN A 63 3.06 -8.19 -4.12
N HIS A 64 1.83 -8.10 -4.63
CA HIS A 64 1.08 -6.86 -4.77
C HIS A 64 -0.21 -6.94 -3.96
N LEU A 65 -0.29 -6.12 -2.92
CA LEU A 65 -1.41 -6.05 -1.99
C LEU A 65 -2.39 -4.99 -2.48
N ILE A 66 -3.63 -5.39 -2.78
CA ILE A 66 -4.69 -4.51 -3.29
C ILE A 66 -5.60 -4.10 -2.15
N PHE A 67 -5.64 -2.80 -1.86
CA PHE A 67 -6.58 -2.20 -0.91
C PHE A 67 -7.72 -1.53 -1.68
N ILE A 68 -8.95 -1.61 -1.14
CA ILE A 68 -10.17 -1.09 -1.81
C ILE A 68 -10.02 0.39 -2.17
N ASP A 69 -9.42 1.17 -1.29
CA ASP A 69 -9.15 2.59 -1.43
C ASP A 69 -8.06 3.00 -0.44
N GLU A 70 -7.45 4.17 -0.62
CA GLU A 70 -6.55 4.82 0.33
C GLU A 70 -7.22 6.12 0.78
N ILE A 71 -7.47 6.22 2.09
CA ILE A 71 -8.40 7.20 2.65
C ILE A 71 -7.63 8.20 3.50
N ALA A 72 -7.47 9.41 2.99
CA ALA A 72 -6.75 10.43 3.74
C ALA A 72 -7.54 10.83 5.01
N PRO A 73 -6.86 11.16 6.14
CA PRO A 73 -7.54 11.53 7.39
C PRO A 73 -8.44 12.77 7.30
N ILE A 74 -8.23 13.62 6.29
CA ILE A 74 -8.97 14.86 6.07
C ILE A 74 -9.80 14.72 4.80
N LYS A 75 -11.13 14.83 4.91
CA LYS A 75 -12.06 14.63 3.78
C LYS A 75 -11.72 15.42 2.50
N ALA A 76 -11.40 16.70 2.63
CA ALA A 76 -11.05 17.52 1.45
C ALA A 76 -9.73 17.06 0.79
N TRP A 77 -8.78 16.57 1.59
CA TRP A 77 -7.57 15.94 1.08
C TRP A 77 -7.92 14.62 0.38
N ASP A 78 -8.70 13.75 1.04
CA ASP A 78 -9.15 12.46 0.51
C ASP A 78 -9.80 12.60 -0.86
N GLU A 79 -10.77 13.50 -0.99
CA GLU A 79 -11.50 13.75 -2.24
C GLU A 79 -10.57 14.22 -3.37
N TYR A 80 -9.65 15.14 -3.08
CA TYR A 80 -8.69 15.61 -4.09
C TYR A 80 -7.68 14.52 -4.47
N TYR A 81 -7.18 13.78 -3.48
CA TYR A 81 -6.18 12.75 -3.70
C TYR A 81 -6.77 11.57 -4.49
N ARG A 82 -7.95 11.10 -4.10
CA ARG A 82 -8.70 10.07 -4.85
C ARG A 82 -8.95 10.51 -6.30
N ALA A 83 -9.38 11.75 -6.53
CA ALA A 83 -9.56 12.27 -7.89
C ALA A 83 -8.24 12.25 -8.68
N HIS A 84 -7.12 12.62 -8.06
CA HIS A 84 -5.82 12.62 -8.71
C HIS A 84 -5.28 11.21 -8.99
N ARG A 85 -5.53 10.23 -8.11
CA ARG A 85 -5.21 8.81 -8.34
C ARG A 85 -6.02 8.25 -9.50
N ILE A 86 -7.33 8.49 -9.54
CA ILE A 86 -8.18 8.06 -10.68
C ILE A 86 -7.67 8.70 -11.99
N GLN A 87 -7.36 9.99 -11.99
CA GLN A 87 -6.87 10.68 -13.19
C GLN A 87 -5.52 10.11 -13.68
N SER A 88 -4.59 9.84 -12.76
CA SER A 88 -3.20 9.48 -13.10
C SER A 88 -2.99 7.97 -13.29
N LEU A 89 -3.71 7.15 -12.53
CA LEU A 89 -3.55 5.69 -12.47
C LEU A 89 -4.73 4.94 -13.10
N GLY A 90 -5.88 5.61 -13.29
CA GLY A 90 -7.11 4.97 -13.76
C GLY A 90 -7.87 4.18 -12.70
N ARG A 91 -7.49 4.30 -11.42
CA ARG A 91 -8.08 3.58 -10.29
C ARG A 91 -8.06 4.40 -9.00
N ALA A 92 -8.95 4.07 -8.08
CA ALA A 92 -8.93 4.57 -6.71
C ALA A 92 -8.40 3.53 -5.71
N ALA A 93 -8.41 2.25 -6.06
CA ALA A 93 -7.77 1.23 -5.25
C ALA A 93 -6.28 1.55 -5.08
N ASP A 94 -5.75 1.22 -3.91
CA ASP A 94 -4.33 1.37 -3.61
C ASP A 94 -3.61 0.03 -3.79
N ILE A 95 -2.35 0.07 -4.22
CA ILE A 95 -1.56 -1.14 -4.44
C ILE A 95 -0.17 -0.97 -3.87
N GLU A 96 0.10 -1.67 -2.78
CA GLU A 96 1.43 -1.76 -2.19
C GLU A 96 2.16 -3.01 -2.63
N SER A 97 3.40 -2.83 -3.08
CA SER A 97 4.22 -3.91 -3.58
C SER A 97 5.43 -4.17 -2.71
N ILE A 98 5.78 -5.45 -2.60
CA ILE A 98 6.98 -5.90 -1.90
C ILE A 98 7.79 -6.83 -2.77
N GLU A 99 9.09 -6.82 -2.57
CA GLU A 99 10.04 -7.76 -3.15
C GLU A 99 10.52 -8.72 -2.04
N ILE A 100 10.59 -10.02 -2.34
CA ILE A 100 11.03 -11.07 -1.41
C ILE A 100 12.23 -11.79 -2.02
N SER A 101 13.36 -11.72 -1.34
CA SER A 101 14.59 -12.40 -1.75
C SER A 101 15.48 -12.67 -0.54
N ASP A 102 16.20 -13.80 -0.54
CA ASP A 102 17.21 -14.15 0.47
C ASP A 102 16.74 -14.02 1.93
N ASN A 103 15.54 -14.51 2.23
CA ASN A 103 14.90 -14.40 3.55
C ASN A 103 14.73 -12.94 4.04
N LYS A 104 14.69 -11.99 3.10
CA LYS A 104 14.41 -10.57 3.32
C LYS A 104 13.18 -10.17 2.53
N VAL A 105 12.52 -9.15 3.04
CA VAL A 105 11.52 -8.38 2.31
C VAL A 105 12.02 -6.96 2.10
N TYR A 106 11.85 -6.47 0.88
CA TYR A 106 12.19 -5.13 0.44
C TYR A 106 10.90 -4.39 0.15
N PHE A 107 10.73 -3.27 0.84
CA PHE A 107 9.60 -2.36 0.68
C PHE A 107 10.09 -1.22 -0.21
N ARG A 108 9.56 -1.14 -1.44
CA ARG A 108 9.96 -0.12 -2.42
C ARG A 108 8.95 1.00 -2.38
N TRP A 109 9.30 2.11 -1.75
CA TRP A 109 8.40 3.21 -1.41
C TRP A 109 7.18 2.82 -0.56
N SER A 110 7.13 1.58 -0.07
CA SER A 110 6.02 1.02 0.71
C SER A 110 6.38 0.80 2.18
N TYR A 111 7.52 1.33 2.64
CA TYR A 111 7.99 1.09 4.01
C TYR A 111 7.39 2.07 5.01
N SER A 112 6.79 1.53 6.06
CA SER A 112 6.39 2.33 7.22
C SER A 112 7.54 2.36 8.24
N PHE A 113 8.11 3.54 8.52
CA PHE A 113 9.04 3.68 9.64
C PHE A 113 8.30 3.59 11.00
N ALA A 114 8.96 3.89 12.13
CA ALA A 114 8.27 4.15 13.39
C ALA A 114 7.40 5.41 13.24
N ASN A 115 6.17 5.22 12.77
CA ASN A 115 5.32 6.31 12.34
C ASN A 115 3.93 6.26 12.98
N LEU A 116 3.31 7.43 13.11
CA LEU A 116 1.91 7.54 13.49
C LEU A 116 1.05 7.14 12.30
N TYR A 117 -0.15 6.63 12.55
CA TYR A 117 -1.03 6.15 11.50
C TYR A 117 -1.35 7.24 10.47
N GLU A 118 -1.37 8.49 10.92
CA GLU A 118 -1.81 9.69 10.21
C GLU A 118 -0.81 10.25 9.19
N THR A 119 0.37 9.64 9.02
CA THR A 119 1.41 10.15 8.12
C THR A 119 1.38 9.54 6.73
N SER A 120 1.82 10.30 5.72
CA SER A 120 1.83 9.92 4.30
C SER A 120 3.23 9.62 3.74
N PHE A 121 4.24 9.46 4.60
CA PHE A 121 5.62 9.35 4.12
C PHE A 121 5.92 7.97 3.56
N HIS A 122 6.33 7.95 2.29
CA HIS A 122 6.78 6.78 1.57
C HIS A 122 8.30 6.64 1.69
N PHE A 123 8.76 5.49 2.17
CA PHE A 123 10.18 5.19 2.31
C PHE A 123 10.52 3.85 1.66
N ASP A 124 11.80 3.69 1.34
CA ASP A 124 12.37 2.37 1.11
C ASP A 124 12.72 1.71 2.44
N GLY A 125 12.57 0.39 2.51
CA GLY A 125 12.88 -0.38 3.70
C GLY A 125 13.29 -1.81 3.40
N LYS A 126 14.00 -2.40 4.36
CA LYS A 126 14.42 -3.81 4.31
C LYS A 126 14.26 -4.43 5.69
N GLN A 127 13.60 -5.58 5.76
CA GLN A 127 13.41 -6.33 7.00
C GLN A 127 13.59 -7.83 6.74
N ASP A 128 13.77 -8.60 7.82
CA ASP A 128 13.71 -10.06 7.75
C ASP A 128 12.31 -10.50 7.32
N TRP A 129 12.25 -11.48 6.42
CA TRP A 129 10.99 -12.09 6.02
C TRP A 129 10.47 -12.99 7.15
N THR A 130 9.28 -12.69 7.65
CA THR A 130 8.63 -13.43 8.73
C THR A 130 7.39 -14.21 8.26
N GLY A 131 7.03 -14.08 6.98
CA GLY A 131 5.74 -14.54 6.46
C GLY A 131 4.55 -13.63 6.82
N ILE A 132 4.79 -12.55 7.57
CA ILE A 132 3.75 -11.66 8.09
C ILE A 132 4.02 -10.22 7.67
N LEU A 133 2.96 -9.54 7.23
CA LEU A 133 2.96 -8.11 6.93
C LEU A 133 1.93 -7.37 7.78
N TYR A 134 2.26 -6.13 8.15
CA TYR A 134 1.40 -5.20 8.88
C TYR A 134 1.26 -3.91 8.07
N SER A 135 0.03 -3.58 7.69
CA SER A 135 -0.31 -2.26 7.18
C SER A 135 -0.35 -1.27 8.35
N SER A 136 0.34 -0.14 8.23
CA SER A 136 0.73 0.67 9.40
C SER A 136 0.38 2.16 9.30
N THR A 137 -0.15 2.62 8.17
CA THR A 137 -0.57 4.00 7.93
C THR A 137 -1.83 4.02 7.07
N TRP A 138 -2.50 5.17 6.97
CA TRP A 138 -3.70 5.33 6.14
C TRP A 138 -3.46 5.13 4.63
N ASN A 139 -2.22 5.30 4.17
CA ASN A 139 -1.73 4.94 2.84
C ASN A 139 -1.08 3.54 2.81
N HIS A 140 -1.49 2.66 3.73
CA HIS A 140 -1.15 1.25 3.81
C HIS A 140 0.33 0.85 3.84
N MET A 141 1.24 1.77 4.18
CA MET A 141 2.66 1.47 4.29
C MET A 141 2.91 0.26 5.21
N LEU A 142 3.88 -0.58 4.83
CA LEU A 142 4.04 -1.94 5.31
C LEU A 142 5.25 -2.11 6.24
N ASN A 143 5.17 -3.14 7.07
CA ASN A 143 6.21 -3.66 7.96
C ASN A 143 6.07 -5.16 8.15
N THR A 144 7.09 -5.83 8.69
CA THR A 144 7.02 -7.21 9.21
C THR A 144 6.78 -7.29 10.72
N ARG A 145 6.67 -6.14 11.39
CA ARG A 145 6.43 -6.03 12.83
C ARG A 145 5.26 -5.10 13.12
N PRO A 146 4.47 -5.36 14.17
CA PRO A 146 3.41 -4.46 14.59
C PRO A 146 3.99 -3.14 15.14
N GLN A 147 3.28 -2.05 14.92
CA GLN A 147 3.65 -0.71 15.38
C GLN A 147 2.98 -0.39 16.71
N VAL A 148 3.77 0.10 17.69
CA VAL A 148 3.30 0.43 19.04
C VAL A 148 2.11 1.41 19.03
N PRO A 149 2.10 2.49 18.23
CA PRO A 149 0.95 3.41 18.17
C PRO A 149 -0.37 2.72 17.80
N ILE A 150 -0.34 1.70 16.93
CA ILE A 150 -1.53 0.94 16.51
C ILE A 150 -1.96 -0.04 17.61
N LEU A 151 -1.00 -0.72 18.25
CA LEU A 151 -1.26 -1.62 19.37
C LEU A 151 -1.99 -0.89 20.52
N LEU A 152 -1.60 0.36 20.81
CA LEU A 152 -2.27 1.19 21.82
C LEU A 152 -3.69 1.62 21.43
N ARG A 153 -4.07 1.49 20.16
CA ARG A 153 -5.37 1.88 19.60
C ARG A 153 -6.25 0.67 19.25
N GLY A 154 -6.03 -0.46 19.91
CA GLY A 154 -6.80 -1.68 19.72
C GLY A 154 -6.11 -2.74 18.86
N GLY A 155 -4.96 -2.42 18.26
CA GLY A 155 -4.15 -3.41 17.55
C GLY A 155 -4.65 -3.74 16.16
N TYR A 156 -4.44 -4.99 15.75
CA TYR A 156 -4.60 -5.45 14.38
C TYR A 156 -5.61 -6.58 14.25
N ARG A 157 -6.28 -6.64 13.10
CA ARG A 157 -7.04 -7.80 12.63
C ARG A 157 -6.27 -8.50 11.52
N ARG A 158 -6.34 -9.83 11.51
CA ARG A 158 -5.88 -10.63 10.36
C ARG A 158 -6.86 -10.43 9.21
N MET A 159 -6.34 -10.22 8.02
CA MET A 159 -7.13 -10.10 6.79
C MET A 159 -7.21 -11.46 6.08
N GLU A 160 -8.32 -11.68 5.37
CA GLU A 160 -8.55 -12.86 4.54
C GLU A 160 -8.81 -12.41 3.08
N PRO A 161 -7.76 -11.97 2.36
CA PRO A 161 -7.90 -11.47 1.00
C PRO A 161 -8.07 -12.59 -0.03
N GLU A 162 -8.60 -12.24 -1.20
CA GLU A 162 -8.54 -13.11 -2.38
C GLU A 162 -7.09 -13.28 -2.82
N ILE A 163 -6.69 -14.50 -3.20
CA ILE A 163 -5.33 -14.79 -3.64
C ILE A 163 -5.33 -15.09 -5.13
N TYR A 164 -4.51 -14.36 -5.88
CA TYR A 164 -4.30 -14.53 -7.31
C TYR A 164 -2.82 -14.74 -7.60
N TYR A 165 -2.53 -15.52 -8.64
CA TYR A 165 -1.18 -15.64 -9.19
C TYR A 165 -1.07 -14.75 -10.42
N GLY A 166 -0.18 -13.77 -10.36
CA GLY A 166 -0.05 -12.71 -11.35
C GLY A 166 0.87 -11.60 -10.84
N ASP A 167 1.45 -10.87 -11.78
CA ASP A 167 2.39 -9.78 -11.52
C ASP A 167 1.67 -8.44 -11.34
N ARG A 168 2.46 -7.36 -11.38
CA ARG A 168 1.97 -5.99 -11.21
C ARG A 168 0.90 -5.62 -12.23
N ASP A 169 0.96 -6.09 -13.47
CA ASP A 169 -0.01 -5.74 -14.50
C ASP A 169 -1.37 -6.36 -14.19
N ALA A 170 -1.38 -7.62 -13.77
CA ALA A 170 -2.61 -8.29 -13.34
C ALA A 170 -3.25 -7.61 -12.12
N ALA A 171 -2.43 -7.19 -11.16
CA ALA A 171 -2.86 -6.41 -10.00
C ALA A 171 -3.50 -5.07 -10.38
N GLU A 172 -2.88 -4.32 -11.30
CA GLU A 172 -3.41 -3.06 -11.82
C GLU A 172 -4.76 -3.25 -12.54
N GLU A 173 -4.88 -4.28 -13.38
CA GLU A 173 -6.13 -4.58 -14.09
C GLU A 173 -7.26 -5.01 -13.16
N TYR A 174 -6.96 -5.69 -12.05
CA TYR A 174 -7.94 -5.99 -11.01
C TYR A 174 -8.37 -4.71 -10.29
N ALA A 175 -7.41 -3.88 -9.88
CA ALA A 175 -7.64 -2.66 -9.12
C ALA A 175 -8.47 -1.61 -9.87
N LYS A 176 -8.44 -1.58 -11.20
CA LYS A 176 -9.32 -0.72 -12.03
C LYS A 176 -10.80 -1.13 -12.01
N ARG A 177 -11.11 -2.36 -11.59
CA ARG A 177 -12.48 -2.92 -11.57
C ARG A 177 -13.16 -2.82 -10.21
N LEU A 178 -12.43 -2.37 -9.18
CA LEU A 178 -12.96 -2.06 -7.85
C LEU A 178 -13.63 -0.68 -7.83
#